data_AF-F6ZZD0-F1
#
_entry.id   AF-F6ZZD0-F1
#
_cell.length_a   1.000
_cell.length_b   1.000
_cell.length_c   1.000
_cell.angle_alpha   90.00
_cell.angle_beta   90.00
_cell.angle_gamma   90.00
#
_symmetry.space_group_name_H-M   'P 1'
#
loop_
_entity.id
_entity.type
_entity.pdbx_description
1 polymer ?
#
loop_
_entity_poly.entity_id
_entity_poly.type
_entity_poly.pdbx_seq_one_letter_code
_entity_poly.pdbx_strand_id
1 'polypeptide(L)'
;MSVVSGEAVASIGNLDDQQVLQECMATLRELFKEQEVPDPVKFFVTRWSQDPWIQMAYSFVKTGGSGEAYDILAEDVQGTIFFAGEATNRHFPQTVTGAYLSGVREASKIAAF
;
A
#
# COMPACT_ATOMS: atom_id res chain seq x y z
N MET A 1 -6.90 -2.17 15.46
CA MET A 1 -6.29 -2.35 14.14
C MET A 1 -4.79 -2.21 14.31
N SER A 2 -4.00 -3.06 13.65
CA SER A 2 -2.53 -3.00 13.67
C SER A 2 -2.01 -3.16 12.24
N VAL A 3 -0.73 -2.85 12.03
CA VAL A 3 -0.08 -2.90 10.71
C VAL A 3 1.12 -3.85 10.79
N VAL A 4 1.32 -4.63 9.74
CA VAL A 4 2.54 -5.44 9.53
C VAL A 4 3.36 -4.76 8.44
N SER A 5 4.63 -4.46 8.72
CA SER A 5 5.51 -3.69 7.83
C SER A 5 6.93 -4.26 7.78
N GLY A 6 7.67 -3.94 6.71
CA GLY A 6 9.06 -4.34 6.56
C GLY A 6 9.23 -5.86 6.48
N GLU A 7 10.25 -6.39 7.15
CA GLU A 7 10.59 -7.82 7.15
C GLU A 7 9.44 -8.71 7.66
N ALA A 8 8.63 -8.20 8.59
CA ALA A 8 7.50 -8.94 9.16
C ALA A 8 6.43 -9.30 8.11
N VAL A 9 6.34 -8.56 6.99
CA VAL A 9 5.42 -8.92 5.89
C VAL A 9 5.84 -10.25 5.25
N ALA A 10 7.15 -10.48 5.13
CA ALA A 10 7.67 -11.73 4.58
C ALA A 10 7.48 -12.89 5.57
N SER A 11 7.67 -12.66 6.88
CA SER A 11 7.48 -13.70 7.88
C SER A 11 6.04 -14.21 7.96
N ILE A 12 5.04 -13.32 7.80
CA ILE A 12 3.62 -13.71 7.79
C ILE A 12 3.13 -14.21 6.42
N GLY A 13 3.95 -14.12 5.36
CA GLY A 13 3.54 -14.39 3.98
C GLY A 13 3.03 -15.80 3.75
N ASN A 14 3.56 -16.77 4.50
CA ASN A 14 3.20 -18.19 4.42
C ASN A 14 2.27 -18.66 5.55
N LEU A 15 1.91 -17.76 6.48
CA LEU A 15 1.00 -18.07 7.58
C LEU A 15 -0.45 -17.91 7.11
N ASP A 16 -1.34 -18.78 7.58
CA ASP A 16 -2.78 -18.56 7.44
C ASP A 16 -3.26 -17.43 8.38
N ASP A 17 -4.49 -16.98 8.19
CA ASP A 17 -5.05 -15.86 8.94
C ASP A 17 -5.17 -16.16 10.45
N GLN A 18 -5.38 -17.42 10.83
CA GLN A 18 -5.50 -17.83 12.22
C GLN A 18 -4.13 -17.79 12.94
N GLN A 19 -3.06 -18.19 12.25
CA GLN A 19 -1.69 -18.09 12.75
C GLN A 19 -1.29 -16.62 12.96
N VAL A 20 -1.62 -15.73 12.03
CA VAL A 20 -1.39 -14.28 12.18
C VAL A 20 -2.19 -13.70 13.36
N LEU A 21 -3.43 -14.14 13.54
CA LEU A 21 -4.25 -13.76 14.71
C LEU A 21 -3.59 -14.21 16.02
N GLN A 22 -3.07 -15.43 16.08
CA GLN A 22 -2.39 -15.95 17.27
C GLN A 22 -1.17 -15.12 17.64
N GLU A 23 -0.33 -14.74 16.68
CA GLU A 23 0.82 -13.85 16.91
C GLU A 23 0.38 -12.47 17.43
N CYS A 24 -0.68 -11.91 16.84
CA CYS A 24 -1.23 -10.63 17.28
C CYS A 24 -1.78 -10.71 18.72
N MET A 25 -2.52 -11.78 19.05
CA MET A 25 -3.09 -11.97 20.39
C MET A 25 -2.03 -12.31 21.44
N ALA A 26 -0.98 -13.06 21.06
CA ALA A 26 0.18 -13.28 21.93
C ALA A 26 0.86 -11.95 22.25
N THR A 27 1.07 -11.11 21.23
CA THR A 27 1.62 -9.76 21.41
C THR A 27 0.74 -8.92 22.33
N LEU A 28 -0.58 -8.84 22.10
CA LEU A 28 -1.50 -8.08 22.95
C LEU A 28 -1.49 -8.56 24.41
N ARG A 29 -1.50 -9.88 24.65
CA ARG A 29 -1.41 -10.45 26.01
C ARG A 29 -0.07 -10.16 26.68
N GLU A 30 1.02 -10.13 25.92
CA GLU A 30 2.34 -9.72 26.41
C GLU A 30 2.42 -8.22 26.74
N LEU A 31 1.70 -7.36 26.00
CA LEU A 31 1.58 -5.93 26.30
C LEU A 31 0.74 -5.66 27.56
N PHE A 32 -0.28 -6.47 27.82
CA PHE A 32 -1.25 -6.28 28.89
C PHE A 32 -1.22 -7.40 29.95
N LYS A 33 -0.02 -7.83 30.36
CA LYS A 33 0.17 -8.98 31.28
C LYS A 33 -0.57 -8.91 32.60
N GLU A 34 -0.83 -7.72 33.11
CA GLU A 34 -1.48 -7.51 34.41
C GLU A 34 -3.01 -7.61 34.34
N GLN A 35 -3.57 -7.86 33.16
CA GLN A 35 -5.01 -7.97 32.95
C GLN A 35 -5.36 -9.07 31.95
N GLU A 36 -6.55 -9.61 32.09
CA GLU A 36 -7.12 -10.56 31.12
C GLU A 36 -7.41 -9.84 29.80
N VAL A 37 -6.93 -10.40 28.69
CA VAL A 37 -7.25 -9.95 27.33
C VAL A 37 -8.20 -10.97 26.68
N PRO A 38 -9.47 -10.60 26.44
CA PRO A 38 -10.47 -11.52 25.90
C PRO A 38 -10.12 -11.96 24.47
N ASP A 39 -10.68 -13.08 24.05
CA ASP A 39 -10.57 -13.55 22.67
C ASP A 39 -11.31 -12.62 21.69
N PRO A 40 -10.78 -12.43 20.46
CA PRO A 40 -11.44 -11.62 19.46
C PRO A 40 -12.70 -12.33 18.93
N VAL A 41 -13.83 -11.62 18.92
CA VAL A 41 -15.09 -12.15 18.37
C VAL A 41 -15.12 -12.18 16.84
N LYS A 42 -14.27 -11.38 16.19
CA LYS A 42 -14.13 -11.28 14.75
C LYS A 42 -12.79 -10.64 14.40
N PHE A 43 -12.20 -11.05 13.29
CA PHE A 43 -10.98 -10.46 12.75
C PHE A 43 -10.96 -10.59 11.22
N PHE A 44 -10.01 -9.90 10.59
CA PHE A 44 -9.62 -10.12 9.21
C PHE A 44 -8.13 -9.81 9.05
N VAL A 45 -7.48 -10.46 8.08
CA VAL A 45 -6.09 -10.17 7.69
C VAL A 45 -6.09 -9.84 6.21
N THR A 46 -5.50 -8.71 5.83
CA THR A 46 -5.41 -8.32 4.41
C THR A 46 -4.26 -9.05 3.74
N ARG A 47 -4.46 -9.51 2.50
CA ARG A 47 -3.43 -10.16 1.67
C ARG A 47 -3.14 -9.35 0.40
N TRP A 48 -2.90 -8.04 0.55
CA TRP A 48 -2.63 -7.13 -0.57
C TRP A 48 -1.46 -7.58 -1.47
N SER A 49 -0.45 -8.22 -0.88
CA SER A 49 0.70 -8.76 -1.63
C SER A 49 0.36 -9.94 -2.54
N GLN A 50 -0.79 -10.60 -2.34
CA GLN A 50 -1.23 -11.77 -3.11
C GLN A 50 -2.42 -11.44 -4.02
N ASP A 51 -2.98 -10.23 -3.94
CA ASP A 51 -4.02 -9.80 -4.87
C ASP A 51 -3.41 -9.65 -6.27
N PRO A 52 -3.86 -10.44 -7.27
CA PRO A 52 -3.22 -10.49 -8.58
C PRO A 52 -3.25 -9.16 -9.34
N TRP A 53 -4.18 -8.25 -9.01
CA TRP A 53 -4.37 -6.97 -9.69
C TRP A 53 -3.80 -5.77 -8.92
N ILE A 54 -3.30 -5.99 -7.70
CA ILE A 54 -2.80 -4.92 -6.82
C ILE A 54 -1.35 -5.17 -6.37
N GLN A 55 -1.06 -6.31 -5.71
CA GLN A 55 0.27 -6.76 -5.30
C GLN A 55 1.10 -5.82 -4.40
N MET A 56 0.56 -4.69 -3.96
CA MET A 56 1.26 -3.70 -3.14
C MET A 56 0.32 -2.88 -2.26
N ALA A 57 0.87 -2.09 -1.35
CA ALA A 57 0.12 -1.08 -0.61
C ALA A 57 0.31 0.32 -1.20
N TYR A 58 1.57 0.75 -1.35
CA TYR A 58 1.95 2.04 -1.90
C TYR A 58 3.43 2.03 -2.33
N SER A 59 3.78 2.89 -3.28
CA SER A 59 5.13 3.01 -3.83
C SER A 59 6.13 3.65 -2.85
N PHE A 60 7.42 3.50 -3.13
CA PHE A 60 8.50 4.23 -2.47
C PHE A 60 9.72 4.31 -3.39
N VAL A 61 10.63 5.25 -3.12
CA VAL A 61 11.89 5.37 -3.88
C VAL A 61 12.90 4.38 -3.32
N LYS A 62 13.25 3.36 -4.12
CA LYS A 62 14.32 2.42 -3.77
C LYS A 62 15.69 3.12 -3.75
N THR A 63 16.63 2.58 -3.00
CA THR A 63 18.03 3.06 -2.97
C THR A 63 18.59 3.20 -4.38
N GLY A 64 19.19 4.36 -4.68
CA GLY A 64 19.70 4.71 -6.01
C GLY A 64 18.65 5.32 -6.96
N GLY A 65 17.38 5.39 -6.55
CA GLY A 65 16.32 6.06 -7.30
C GLY A 65 16.25 7.57 -7.04
N SER A 66 15.45 8.25 -7.88
CA SER A 66 15.14 9.68 -7.78
C SER A 66 13.63 9.89 -7.77
N GLY A 67 13.17 10.97 -7.12
CA GLY A 67 11.77 11.40 -7.20
C GLY A 67 11.33 11.80 -8.61
N GLU A 68 12.27 12.07 -9.52
CA GLU A 68 11.99 12.30 -10.94
C GLU A 68 11.35 11.08 -11.63
N ALA A 69 11.54 9.88 -11.09
CA ALA A 69 10.92 8.67 -11.63
C ALA A 69 9.38 8.75 -11.67
N TYR A 70 8.76 9.45 -10.71
CA TYR A 70 7.31 9.68 -10.73
C TYR A 70 6.87 10.56 -11.89
N ASP A 71 7.67 11.59 -12.22
CA ASP A 71 7.39 12.51 -13.34
C ASP A 71 7.58 11.77 -14.67
N ILE A 72 8.66 10.98 -14.81
CA ILE A 72 8.92 10.15 -16.00
C ILE A 72 7.79 9.14 -16.20
N LEU A 73 7.30 8.48 -15.14
CA LEU A 73 6.15 7.58 -15.23
C LEU A 73 4.83 8.30 -15.59
N ALA A 74 4.75 9.61 -15.39
CA ALA A 74 3.59 10.44 -15.71
C ALA A 74 3.65 11.04 -17.13
N GLU A 75 4.73 10.83 -17.87
CA GLU A 75 4.86 11.27 -19.26
C GLU A 75 3.90 10.46 -20.15
N ASP A 76 3.15 11.16 -21.00
CA ASP A 76 2.31 10.50 -21.99
C ASP A 76 3.15 10.00 -23.18
N VAL A 77 2.63 8.99 -23.87
CA VAL A 77 3.23 8.48 -25.10
C VAL A 77 2.43 9.03 -26.27
N GLN A 78 3.02 10.00 -26.97
CA GLN A 78 2.51 10.59 -28.21
C GLN A 78 1.09 11.15 -28.08
N GLY A 79 0.73 11.70 -26.91
CA GLY A 79 -0.62 12.21 -26.65
C GLY A 79 -1.73 11.16 -26.79
N THR A 80 -1.39 9.87 -26.72
CA THR A 80 -2.32 8.76 -26.96
C THR A 80 -2.46 7.86 -25.73
N ILE A 81 -1.33 7.49 -25.10
CA ILE A 81 -1.33 6.68 -23.88
C ILE A 81 -0.93 7.57 -22.72
N PHE A 82 -1.79 7.65 -21.71
CA PHE A 82 -1.60 8.48 -20.52
C PHE A 82 -1.52 7.59 -19.27
N PHE A 83 -0.75 8.04 -18.27
CA PHE A 83 -0.52 7.30 -17.03
C PHE A 83 -0.94 8.14 -15.81
N ALA A 84 -1.74 7.52 -14.95
CA ALA A 84 -2.16 8.07 -13.67
C ALA A 84 -2.01 7.02 -12.58
N GLY A 85 -2.14 7.44 -11.33
CA GLY A 85 -1.97 6.62 -10.14
C GLY A 85 -0.98 7.26 -9.16
N GLU A 86 -0.97 6.76 -7.92
CA GLU A 86 -0.11 7.31 -6.86
C GLU A 86 1.37 7.30 -7.25
N ALA A 87 1.81 6.25 -7.95
CA ALA A 87 3.19 6.09 -8.44
C ALA A 87 3.55 7.01 -9.62
N THR A 88 2.64 7.90 -10.03
CA THR A 88 2.87 8.92 -11.07
C THR A 88 2.79 10.34 -10.50
N ASN A 89 2.61 10.51 -9.19
CA ASN A 89 2.47 11.82 -8.55
C ASN A 89 3.64 12.11 -7.62
N ARG A 90 4.63 12.86 -8.12
CA ARG A 90 5.83 13.22 -7.34
C ARG A 90 5.53 14.04 -6.09
N HIS A 91 4.52 14.91 -6.13
CA HIS A 91 4.21 15.82 -5.02
C HIS A 91 3.45 15.13 -3.90
N PHE A 92 2.57 14.20 -4.26
CA PHE A 92 1.69 13.51 -3.31
C PHE A 92 1.69 11.99 -3.56
N PRO A 93 2.85 11.30 -3.52
CA PRO A 93 2.90 9.86 -3.76
C PRO A 93 2.12 9.10 -2.66
N GLN A 94 1.89 7.80 -2.85
CA GLN A 94 1.30 6.85 -1.89
C GLN A 94 -0.18 7.05 -1.55
N THR A 95 -0.63 8.30 -1.52
CA THR A 95 -1.94 8.65 -0.98
C THR A 95 -3.07 8.47 -2.00
N VAL A 96 -4.27 8.18 -1.49
CA VAL A 96 -5.50 8.22 -2.30
C VAL A 96 -5.68 9.59 -2.96
N THR A 97 -5.39 10.68 -2.23
CA THR A 97 -5.42 12.05 -2.77
C THR A 97 -4.45 12.23 -3.94
N GLY A 98 -3.25 11.67 -3.84
CA GLY A 98 -2.25 11.67 -4.90
C GLY A 98 -2.71 10.97 -6.16
N ALA A 99 -3.26 9.76 -6.00
CA ALA A 99 -3.88 9.02 -7.09
C ALA A 99 -5.02 9.81 -7.73
N TYR A 100 -5.93 10.38 -6.92
CA TYR A 100 -7.02 11.21 -7.40
C TYR A 100 -6.53 12.42 -8.22
N LEU A 101 -5.59 13.20 -7.67
CA LEU A 101 -5.06 14.39 -8.34
C LEU A 101 -4.30 14.04 -9.63
N SER A 102 -3.63 12.89 -9.67
CA SER A 102 -3.01 12.41 -10.92
C SER A 102 -4.06 12.10 -12.00
N GLY A 103 -5.23 11.57 -11.61
CA GLY A 103 -6.35 11.38 -12.54
C GLY A 103 -6.91 12.70 -13.06
N VAL A 104 -7.06 13.71 -12.20
CA VAL A 104 -7.47 15.07 -12.62
C VAL A 104 -6.45 15.67 -13.59
N ARG A 105 -5.15 15.50 -13.32
CA ARG A 105 -4.06 15.94 -14.21
C ARG A 105 -4.17 15.32 -15.60
N GLU A 106 -4.27 13.99 -15.69
CA GLU A 106 -4.36 13.32 -16.99
C GLU A 106 -5.68 13.64 -17.71
N ALA A 107 -6.80 13.74 -17.00
CA ALA A 107 -8.07 14.17 -17.59
C ALA A 107 -7.97 15.57 -18.22
N SER A 108 -7.27 16.50 -17.56
CA SER A 108 -7.02 17.83 -18.10
C SER A 108 -6.13 17.81 -19.34
N LYS A 109 -5.12 16.93 -19.40
CA LYS A 109 -4.28 16.77 -20.60
C LYS A 109 -5.10 16.23 -21.77
N ILE A 110 -5.89 15.18 -21.53
CA ILE A 110 -6.70 14.52 -22.57
C ILE A 110 -7.73 15.49 -23.16
N ALA A 111 -8.40 16.29 -22.32
CA ALA A 111 -9.42 17.23 -22.77
C ALA A 111 -8.87 18.47 -23.50
N ALA A 112 -7.55 18.70 -23.47
CA ALA A 112 -6.89 19.83 -24.12
C ALA A 112 -6.48 19.54 -25.57
N PHE A 113 -6.59 18.29 -26.01
CA PHE A 113 -6.46 17.87 -27.41
C PHE A 113 -7.82 17.88 -28.12
#